data_AF-A0A126QT99-F1
#
_entry.id   AF-A0A126QT99-F1
#
_cell.length_a   1.000
_cell.length_b   1.000
_cell.length_c   1.000
_cell.angle_alpha   90.00
_cell.angle_beta   90.00
_cell.angle_gamma   90.00
#
_symmetry.space_group_name_H-M   'P 1'
#
loop_
_entity.id
_entity.type
_entity.pdbx_description
1 polymer ?
#
loop_
_entity_poly.entity_id
_entity_poly.type
_entity_poly.pdbx_seq_one_letter_code
_entity_poly.pdbx_strand_id
1 'polypeptide(L)'
;MSKRTTTGLLVAGLMLVVLVGGIMTANMETASDVPVELETFSDNIWDGDELSQNSLPYVIFEQYGFVLIPLAILMFGAMVGGVVISKEEVEE
;
A
#
# COMPACT_ATOMS: atom_id res chain seq x y z
N MET A 1 20.14 -21.63 -11.73
CA MET A 1 19.18 -20.51 -11.59
C MET A 1 19.51 -19.47 -12.65
N SER A 2 18.54 -19.03 -13.47
CA SER A 2 18.82 -18.05 -14.54
C SER A 2 19.01 -16.66 -13.96
N LYS A 3 19.77 -15.78 -14.62
CA LYS A 3 19.95 -14.37 -14.20
C LYS A 3 18.61 -13.66 -13.97
N ARG A 4 17.60 -13.97 -14.81
CA ARG A 4 16.24 -13.42 -14.71
C ARG A 4 15.52 -13.87 -13.45
N THR A 5 15.64 -15.16 -13.11
CA THR A 5 15.07 -15.74 -11.89
C THR A 5 15.70 -15.13 -10.65
N THR A 6 17.01 -14.89 -10.67
CA THR A 6 17.72 -14.24 -9.56
C THR A 6 17.26 -12.80 -9.35
N THR A 7 17.09 -12.02 -10.43
CA THR A 7 16.58 -10.64 -10.34
C THR A 7 15.15 -10.61 -9.80
N GLY A 8 14.28 -11.50 -10.27
CA GLY A 8 12.90 -11.58 -9.76
C GLY A 8 12.83 -11.89 -8.28
N LEU A 9 13.64 -12.84 -7.81
CA LEU A 9 13.73 -13.19 -6.38
C LEU A 9 14.24 -12.02 -5.53
N LEU A 10 15.23 -11.27 -6.05
CA LEU A 10 15.78 -10.09 -5.36
C LEU A 10 14.74 -8.97 -5.22
N VAL A 11 14.03 -8.66 -6.31
CA VAL A 11 12.98 -7.63 -6.31
C VAL A 11 11.83 -8.03 -5.40
N ALA A 12 11.39 -9.29 -5.44
CA ALA A 12 10.35 -9.80 -4.56
C ALA A 12 10.77 -9.74 -3.08
N GLY A 13 12.00 -10.14 -2.77
CA GLY A 13 12.55 -10.05 -1.42
C GLY A 13 12.62 -8.61 -0.90
N LEU A 14 13.04 -7.67 -1.75
CA LEU A 14 13.13 -6.26 -1.38
C LEU A 14 11.73 -5.65 -1.15
N MET A 15 10.75 -6.00 -1.98
CA MET A 15 9.35 -5.61 -1.77
C MET A 15 8.78 -6.14 -0.45
N LEU A 16 9.07 -7.40 -0.11
CA LEU A 16 8.67 -7.99 1.17
C LEU A 16 9.24 -7.20 2.35
N VAL A 17 10.52 -6.83 2.30
CA VAL A 17 11.18 -6.06 3.36
C VAL A 17 10.54 -4.68 3.53
N VAL A 18 10.22 -3.99 2.43
CA VAL A 18 9.55 -2.68 2.47
C VAL A 18 8.15 -2.80 3.08
N LEU A 19 7.40 -3.86 2.75
CA LEU A 19 6.07 -4.11 3.31
C LEU A 19 6.12 -4.38 4.81
N VAL A 20 7.03 -5.25 5.26
CA VAL A 20 7.22 -5.54 6.69
C VAL A 20 7.66 -4.28 7.44
N GLY A 21 8.59 -3.51 6.88
CA GLY A 21 9.01 -2.22 7.45
C GLY A 21 7.85 -1.24 7.56
N GLY A 22 7.03 -1.13 6.52
CA GLY A 22 5.86 -0.26 6.52
C GLY A 22 4.81 -0.64 7.55
N ILE A 23 4.57 -1.94 7.77
CA ILE A 23 3.66 -2.42 8.82
C ILE A 23 4.20 -2.09 10.21
N MET A 24 5.51 -2.21 10.43
CA MET A 24 6.13 -1.88 11.73
C MET A 24 6.08 -0.39 12.05
N THR A 25 6.13 0.47 11.02
CA THR A 25 6.03 1.93 11.19
C THR A 25 4.61 2.45 11.17
N ALA A 26 3.70 1.74 10.51
CA ALA A 26 2.28 2.05 10.57
C ALA A 26 1.84 1.83 12.01
N ASN A 27 1.51 2.92 12.70
CA ASN A 27 1.05 2.87 14.09
C ASN A 27 -0.38 2.31 14.13
N MET A 28 -0.50 1.00 13.92
CA MET A 28 -1.77 0.26 13.90
C MET A 28 -2.32 -0.01 15.30
N GLU A 29 -1.55 0.31 16.35
CA GLU A 29 -1.96 0.19 17.74
C GLU A 29 -3.15 1.09 18.08
N THR A 30 -3.32 2.19 17.34
CA THR A 30 -4.45 3.13 17.52
C THR A 30 -5.68 2.76 16.69
N ALA A 31 -5.69 1.59 16.02
CA ALA A 31 -6.83 1.14 15.25
C ALA A 31 -8.01 0.84 16.19
N SER A 32 -9.13 1.55 16.00
CA SER A 32 -10.36 1.33 16.76
C SER A 32 -10.99 -0.01 16.39
N ASP A 33 -11.33 -0.82 17.39
CA ASP A 33 -12.08 -2.08 17.23
C ASP A 33 -13.54 -1.87 16.76
N VAL A 34 -14.00 -0.62 16.76
CA VAL A 34 -15.33 -0.23 16.27
C VAL A 34 -15.20 0.74 15.10
N PRO A 35 -16.15 0.71 14.14
CA PRO A 35 -16.18 1.70 13.06
C PRO A 35 -16.24 3.11 13.65
N VAL A 36 -15.31 3.96 13.21
CA VAL A 36 -15.28 5.37 13.60
C VAL A 36 -15.59 6.19 12.36
N GLU A 37 -16.53 7.12 12.49
CA GLU A 37 -16.81 8.08 11.43
C GLU A 37 -15.69 9.12 11.42
N LEU A 38 -14.96 9.18 10.31
CA LEU A 38 -13.89 10.15 10.08
C LEU A 38 -14.37 11.23 9.12
N GLU A 39 -14.11 12.49 9.44
CA GLU A 39 -14.49 13.58 8.55
C GLU A 39 -13.70 13.49 7.24
N THR A 40 -14.42 13.57 6.10
CA THR A 40 -13.87 13.30 4.77
C THR A 40 -13.95 14.49 3.80
N PHE A 41 -14.99 15.33 3.90
CA PHE A 41 -15.13 16.55 3.08
C PHE A 41 -15.72 17.73 3.88
N SER A 42 -15.05 18.19 4.92
CA SER A 42 -15.45 19.34 5.75
C SER A 42 -14.28 20.30 5.98
N ASP A 43 -14.59 21.53 6.38
CA ASP A 43 -13.57 22.52 6.76
C ASP A 43 -12.78 22.11 8.02
N ASN A 44 -13.30 21.18 8.83
CA ASN A 44 -12.61 20.69 10.04
C ASN A 44 -11.57 19.59 9.77
N ILE A 45 -11.34 19.25 8.50
CA ILE A 45 -10.27 18.32 8.10
C ILE A 45 -8.90 18.97 8.24
N TRP A 46 -8.84 20.29 8.40
CA TRP A 46 -7.62 21.05 8.60
C TRP A 46 -7.52 21.51 10.06
N ASP A 47 -6.38 21.27 10.69
CA ASP A 47 -5.99 21.89 11.96
C ASP A 47 -4.87 22.90 11.68
N GLY A 48 -5.27 24.09 11.23
CA GLY A 48 -4.33 25.08 10.68
C GLY A 48 -3.89 24.73 9.26
N ASP A 49 -2.60 24.46 9.07
CA ASP A 49 -1.99 24.09 7.77
C ASP A 49 -1.75 22.58 7.65
N GLU A 50 -2.03 21.82 8.72
CA GLU A 50 -1.87 20.36 8.76
C GLU A 50 -3.22 19.66 8.69
N LEU A 51 -3.22 18.42 8.20
CA LEU A 51 -4.42 17.59 8.23
C LEU A 51 -4.74 17.20 9.67
N SER A 52 -6.00 17.35 10.05
CA SER A 52 -6.51 16.93 11.36
C SER A 52 -6.31 15.43 11.54
N GLN A 53 -5.76 15.03 12.68
CA GLN A 53 -5.44 13.62 12.97
C GLN A 53 -6.68 12.71 12.98
N ASN A 54 -7.88 13.30 13.16
CA ASN A 54 -9.16 12.61 13.13
C ASN A 54 -9.86 12.67 11.75
N SER A 55 -9.13 13.09 10.71
CA SER A 55 -9.65 13.15 9.35
C SER A 55 -9.27 11.90 8.55
N LEU A 56 -10.16 11.50 7.64
CA LEU A 56 -9.90 10.36 6.76
C LEU A 56 -8.65 10.56 5.87
N PRO A 57 -8.37 11.77 5.34
CA PRO A 57 -7.14 12.03 4.59
C PRO A 57 -5.86 11.85 5.41
N TYR A 58 -5.82 12.30 6.67
CA TYR A 58 -4.66 12.11 7.54
C TYR A 58 -4.36 10.63 7.75
N VAL A 59 -5.39 9.86 8.10
CA VAL A 59 -5.27 8.41 8.32
C VAL A 59 -4.76 7.71 7.05
N ILE A 60 -5.31 8.03 5.88
CA ILE A 60 -4.92 7.37 4.62
C ILE A 60 -3.52 7.78 4.17
N PHE A 61 -3.20 9.06 4.13
CA PHE A 61 -1.97 9.56 3.52
C PHE A 61 -0.80 9.68 4.48
N GLU A 62 -1.04 10.03 5.73
CA GLU A 62 0.03 10.25 6.71
C GLU A 62 0.28 9.02 7.58
N GLN A 63 -0.77 8.35 8.07
CA GLN A 63 -0.63 7.16 8.90
C GLN A 63 -0.39 5.89 8.07
N TYR A 64 -1.14 5.68 6.99
CA TYR A 64 -1.05 4.47 6.16
C TYR A 64 -0.35 4.67 4.81
N GLY A 65 0.02 5.90 4.43
CA GLY A 65 0.55 6.21 3.10
C GLY A 65 1.77 5.37 2.73
N PHE A 66 2.67 5.14 3.69
CA PHE A 66 3.87 4.32 3.48
C PHE A 66 3.55 2.85 3.19
N VAL A 67 2.44 2.31 3.73
CA VAL A 67 1.97 0.95 3.46
C VAL A 67 1.20 0.88 2.14
N LEU A 68 0.46 1.94 1.79
CA LEU A 68 -0.34 2.00 0.56
C LEU A 68 0.52 1.99 -0.71
N ILE A 69 1.71 2.58 -0.69
CA ILE A 69 2.63 2.61 -1.84
C ILE A 69 3.05 1.20 -2.30
N PRO A 70 3.67 0.34 -1.46
CA PRO A 70 4.04 -1.01 -1.86
C PRO A 70 2.80 -1.87 -2.16
N LEU A 71 1.68 -1.66 -1.46
CA LEU A 71 0.41 -2.35 -1.75
C LEU A 71 -0.08 -2.04 -3.18
N ALA A 72 -0.06 -0.77 -3.59
CA ALA A 72 -0.47 -0.35 -4.92
C ALA A 72 0.44 -0.95 -6.02
N ILE A 73 1.75 -0.96 -5.78
CA ILE A 73 2.72 -1.58 -6.70
C ILE A 73 2.47 -3.09 -6.82
N LEU A 74 2.15 -3.75 -5.70
CA LEU A 74 1.86 -5.19 -5.69
C LEU A 74 0.55 -5.49 -6.45
N MET A 75 -0.52 -4.73 -6.20
CA MET A 75 -1.79 -4.89 -6.91
C MET A 75 -1.64 -4.63 -8.42
N PHE A 76 -0.91 -3.58 -8.80
CA PHE A 76 -0.63 -3.29 -10.20
C PHE A 76 0.23 -4.37 -10.85
N GLY A 77 1.29 -4.83 -10.17
CA GLY A 77 2.16 -5.90 -10.63
C GLY A 77 1.42 -7.22 -10.82
N ALA A 78 0.51 -7.57 -9.90
CA ALA A 78 -0.34 -8.75 -10.01
C ALA A 78 -1.29 -8.66 -11.22
N MET A 79 -1.88 -7.49 -11.47
CA MET A 79 -2.75 -7.28 -12.62
C MET A 79 -1.97 -7.42 -13.94
N VAL A 80 -0.81 -6.79 -14.06
CA VAL A 80 0.04 -6.89 -15.27
C VAL A 80 0.52 -8.33 -15.46
N GLY A 81 0.96 -9.00 -14.39
CA GLY A 81 1.37 -10.40 -14.43
C GLY A 81 0.26 -11.33 -14.90
N GLY A 82 -0.96 -11.16 -14.37
CA GLY A 82 -2.13 -11.91 -14.82
C GLY A 82 -2.41 -11.74 -16.31
N VAL A 83 -2.42 -10.50 -16.81
CA VAL A 83 -2.66 -10.22 -18.24
C VAL A 83 -1.58 -10.84 -19.14
N VAL A 84 -0.31 -10.76 -18.75
CA VAL A 84 0.79 -11.32 -19.56
C VAL A 84 0.71 -12.85 -19.60
N ILE A 85 0.50 -13.51 -18.46
CA ILE A 85 0.37 -14.97 -18.39
C ILE A 85 -0.84 -15.45 -19.20
N SER A 86 -1.99 -14.77 -19.08
CA SER A 86 -3.18 -15.11 -19.85
C SER A 86 -3.00 -14.94 -21.36
N LYS A 87 -2.06 -14.10 -21.83
CA LYS A 87 -1.73 -14.00 -23.26
C LYS A 87 -0.82 -15.12 -23.73
N GLU A 88 0.14 -15.55 -22.89
CA GLU A 88 1.00 -16.70 -23.21
C GLU A 88 0.19 -18.00 -23.36
N GLU A 89 -0.83 -18.21 -22.52
CA GLU A 89 -1.71 -19.41 -22.61
C GLU A 89 -2.63 -19.45 -23.86
N VAL A 90 -2.82 -18.33 -24.56
CA VAL A 90 -3.67 -18.25 -25.78
C VAL A 90 -2.84 -18.39 -27.06
N GLU A 91 -1.54 -18.12 -26.98
CA GLU A 91 -0.60 -18.25 -28.10
C GLU A 91 0.01 -19.66 -28.22
N GLU A 92 -0.17 -20.53 -27.21
CA GLU A 92 -0.01 -22.00 -27.30
C GLU A 92 -1.26 -22.70 -27.86
#